data_AF-A0A2V5R4U0-F1
#
_entry.id   AF-A0A2V5R4U0-F1
#
_cell.length_a   1.000
_cell.length_b   1.000
_cell.length_c   1.000
_cell.angle_alpha   90.00
_cell.angle_beta   90.00
_cell.angle_gamma   90.00
#
_symmetry.space_group_name_H-M   'P 1'
#
loop_
_entity.id
_entity.type
_entity.pdbx_description
1 polymer ?
#
loop_
_entity_poly.entity_id
_entity_poly.type
_entity_poly.pdbx_seq_one_letter_code
_entity_poly.pdbx_strand_id
1 'polypeptide(L)'
;MTRWRFPGAQISGSKNYLRLACLRRFLQRSLVLLAGFIRARMVQAVMLGFKECAPFFPKSHTEVTGTPVRTELVRLDRLDARRKLGLQEDVPTLLVMGGSQGASGINQALIKSLPFLQGLRLQVIHLSGARDERLVSDNYRRENISAYIAAFHHRMEEAYSAADVVVARAGAASLAEFAAFSLPGILIPFPYATNDHQTRNAEIYARVEAAILLKESEVSGELLARKIRELIQDPERLQQMAVNCSRLAPKDAAGRVATTMEKYTTHEARL
;
A
#
# COMPACT_ATOMS: atom_id res chain seq x y z
N MET A 1 0.04 -11.16 -22.38
CA MET A 1 1.31 -10.91 -23.09
C MET A 1 1.40 -9.41 -23.34
N THR A 2 2.19 -8.67 -22.56
CA THR A 2 2.36 -7.23 -22.73
C THR A 2 3.85 -6.94 -22.66
N ARG A 3 4.42 -6.54 -23.81
CA ARG A 3 5.84 -6.22 -23.98
C ARG A 3 6.08 -4.80 -23.49
N TRP A 4 6.94 -4.64 -22.48
CA TRP A 4 7.62 -3.39 -22.22
C TRP A 4 8.66 -3.18 -23.34
N ARG A 5 8.56 -2.10 -24.12
CA ARG A 5 9.60 -1.70 -25.07
C ARG A 5 10.50 -0.68 -24.39
N PHE A 6 11.75 -1.06 -24.11
CA PHE A 6 12.83 -0.14 -23.83
C PHE A 6 13.52 0.20 -25.17
N PRO A 7 13.69 1.47 -25.56
CA PRO A 7 14.53 1.82 -26.69
C PRO A 7 16.01 1.71 -26.28
N GLY A 8 16.74 0.80 -26.92
CA GLY A 8 18.19 0.86 -27.11
C GLY A 8 19.09 0.70 -25.88
N ALA A 9 19.38 -0.54 -25.49
CA ALA A 9 20.65 -0.88 -24.86
C ALA A 9 20.94 -2.38 -25.04
N GLN A 10 21.85 -2.73 -25.94
CA GLN A 10 22.44 -4.06 -25.99
C GLN A 10 23.48 -4.18 -24.86
N ILE A 11 23.21 -5.01 -23.85
CA ILE A 11 24.15 -5.28 -22.76
C ILE A 11 24.83 -6.63 -23.05
N SER A 12 26.11 -6.59 -23.43
CA SER A 12 26.97 -7.77 -23.51
C SER A 12 27.47 -8.18 -22.11
N GLY A 13 27.58 -9.49 -21.88
CA GLY A 13 27.67 -10.07 -20.54
C GLY A 13 28.98 -9.84 -19.79
N SER A 14 28.87 -9.53 -18.50
CA SER A 14 29.86 -9.88 -17.48
C SER A 14 29.20 -10.06 -16.11
N LYS A 15 29.67 -11.05 -15.34
CA LYS A 15 29.09 -11.50 -14.07
C LYS A 15 29.40 -10.49 -12.95
N ASN A 16 28.47 -9.60 -12.59
CA ASN A 16 28.50 -8.84 -11.33
C ASN A 16 27.07 -8.55 -10.86
N TYR A 17 26.73 -8.94 -9.62
CA TYR A 17 25.35 -8.98 -9.13
C TYR A 17 24.99 -7.74 -8.29
N LEU A 18 24.24 -6.79 -8.86
CA LEU A 18 23.34 -5.92 -8.08
C LEU A 18 22.20 -6.78 -7.50
N ARG A 19 21.94 -6.73 -6.18
CA ARG A 19 20.77 -7.41 -5.58
C ARG A 19 20.09 -6.55 -4.50
N LEU A 20 18.82 -6.20 -4.76
CA LEU A 20 17.91 -5.48 -3.88
C LEU A 20 17.32 -6.37 -2.77
N ALA A 21 17.19 -5.87 -1.54
CA ALA A 21 16.58 -6.61 -0.42
C ALA A 21 15.31 -5.93 0.12
N CYS A 22 14.15 -6.60 0.02
CA CYS A 22 13.16 -6.74 1.11
C CYS A 22 12.15 -7.88 0.83
N LEU A 23 11.50 -8.34 1.91
CA LEU A 23 10.98 -9.68 2.21
C LEU A 23 9.70 -10.16 1.46
N ARG A 24 9.61 -11.49 1.18
CA ARG A 24 8.52 -12.37 0.63
C ARG A 24 7.07 -11.83 0.77
N ARG A 25 6.12 -11.95 -0.17
CA ARG A 25 5.88 -12.82 -1.35
C ARG A 25 4.70 -12.21 -2.15
N PHE A 26 4.89 -11.76 -3.39
CA PHE A 26 4.00 -11.94 -4.57
C PHE A 26 4.57 -11.21 -5.81
N LEU A 27 5.09 -12.00 -6.78
CA LEU A 27 5.09 -11.90 -8.27
C LEU A 27 5.21 -10.50 -8.94
N GLN A 28 5.93 -10.25 -10.04
CA GLN A 28 6.42 -11.10 -11.14
C GLN A 28 7.38 -10.28 -12.05
N ARG A 29 8.51 -10.87 -12.47
CA ARG A 29 9.30 -10.55 -13.68
C ARG A 29 9.59 -9.07 -14.03
N SER A 30 10.54 -8.47 -13.31
CA SER A 30 11.67 -7.67 -13.83
C SER A 30 12.63 -7.41 -12.66
N LEU A 31 13.72 -8.17 -12.60
CA LEU A 31 14.92 -7.98 -11.76
C LEU A 31 14.72 -7.48 -10.29
N VAL A 32 13.98 -8.22 -9.46
CA VAL A 32 13.93 -8.00 -7.99
C VAL A 32 14.42 -9.26 -7.29
N LEU A 33 15.60 -9.22 -6.66
CA LEU A 33 16.24 -10.41 -6.06
C LEU A 33 16.60 -10.24 -4.58
N LEU A 34 15.63 -10.64 -3.76
CA LEU A 34 15.67 -11.18 -2.41
C LEU A 34 17.02 -11.78 -1.93
N ALA A 35 17.59 -11.27 -0.83
CA ALA A 35 18.32 -12.04 0.21
C ALA A 35 18.69 -11.15 1.43
N GLY A 36 18.57 -11.70 2.64
CA GLY A 36 18.62 -10.98 3.92
C GLY A 36 19.97 -10.40 4.36
N PHE A 37 19.97 -9.83 5.58
CA PHE A 37 21.06 -9.16 6.32
C PHE A 37 22.47 -9.75 6.15
N ILE A 38 22.59 -11.03 5.83
CA ILE A 38 23.85 -11.73 5.54
C ILE A 38 24.56 -11.17 4.29
N ARG A 39 23.86 -10.48 3.37
CA ARG A 39 24.46 -9.95 2.12
C ARG A 39 24.68 -8.44 2.08
N ALA A 40 24.36 -7.70 3.14
CA ALA A 40 24.61 -6.26 3.22
C ALA A 40 26.11 -5.90 3.10
N ARG A 41 27.02 -6.85 3.41
CA ARG A 41 28.47 -6.69 3.26
C ARG A 41 28.99 -6.78 1.81
N MET A 42 28.16 -7.18 0.84
CA MET A 42 28.56 -7.39 -0.56
C MET A 42 27.83 -6.49 -1.57
N VAL A 43 27.03 -5.53 -1.11
CA VAL A 43 26.26 -4.61 -1.96
C VAL A 43 26.90 -3.21 -1.95
N GLN A 44 27.03 -2.61 -3.13
CA GLN A 44 27.61 -1.26 -3.29
C GLN A 44 26.68 -0.18 -2.73
N ALA A 45 25.36 -0.34 -2.88
CA ALA A 45 24.35 0.51 -2.29
C ALA A 45 23.03 -0.24 -2.05
N VAL A 46 22.25 0.26 -1.10
CA VAL A 46 20.90 -0.22 -0.76
C VAL A 46 19.90 0.89 -1.07
N MET A 47 18.99 0.62 -2.00
CA MET A 47 17.89 1.53 -2.32
C MET A 47 16.75 1.34 -1.32
N LEU A 48 16.30 2.45 -0.73
CA LEU A 48 15.28 2.48 0.31
C LEU A 48 13.99 3.11 -0.19
N GLY A 49 12.87 2.48 0.15
CA GLY A 49 11.54 3.06 -0.04
C GLY A 49 11.28 4.26 0.88
N PHE A 50 11.82 4.19 2.10
CA PHE A 50 11.67 5.22 3.13
C PHE A 50 13.03 5.51 3.76
N LYS A 51 13.31 6.79 4.06
CA LYS A 51 14.57 7.20 4.71
C LYS A 51 14.73 6.59 6.10
N GLU A 52 13.60 6.34 6.77
CA GLU A 52 13.50 5.73 8.10
C GLU A 52 14.03 4.28 8.12
N CYS A 53 14.24 3.67 6.95
CA CYS A 53 14.87 2.36 6.85
C CYS A 53 16.40 2.39 6.93
N ALA A 54 17.05 3.55 6.80
CA ALA A 54 18.51 3.66 6.77
C ALA A 54 19.23 3.10 8.02
N PRO A 55 18.71 3.28 9.26
CA PRO A 55 19.33 2.71 10.46
C PRO A 55 19.44 1.18 10.47
N PHE A 56 18.66 0.47 9.65
CA PHE A 56 18.77 -1.00 9.52
C PHE A 56 19.94 -1.45 8.64
N PHE A 57 20.62 -0.52 7.96
CA PHE A 57 21.75 -0.79 7.08
C PHE A 57 22.99 0.04 7.47
N PRO A 58 23.46 -0.01 8.74
CA PRO A 58 24.51 0.87 9.24
C PRO A 58 25.88 0.65 8.59
N LYS A 59 26.06 -0.46 7.86
CA LYS A 59 27.32 -0.85 7.21
C LYS A 59 27.26 -0.79 5.68
N SER A 60 26.19 -0.22 5.12
CA SER A 60 25.97 -0.15 3.68
C SER A 60 25.66 1.29 3.28
N HIS A 61 26.11 1.69 2.08
CA HIS A 61 25.64 2.94 1.50
C HIS A 61 24.14 2.84 1.22
N THR A 62 23.35 3.84 1.61
CA THR A 62 21.90 3.84 1.42
C THR A 62 21.46 5.02 0.57
N GLU A 63 20.53 4.79 -0.35
CA GLU A 63 19.92 5.84 -1.16
C GLU A 63 18.40 5.74 -1.10
N VAL A 64 17.71 6.86 -0.91
CA VAL A 64 16.25 6.88 -0.83
C VAL A 64 15.68 7.13 -2.23
N THR A 65 15.32 6.05 -2.90
CA THR A 65 14.70 6.10 -4.24
C THR A 65 13.18 6.14 -4.17
N GLY A 66 12.59 5.65 -3.07
CA GLY A 66 11.17 5.36 -3.01
C GLY A 66 10.84 3.95 -3.50
N THR A 67 9.57 3.57 -3.33
CA THR A 67 9.02 2.32 -3.86
C THR A 67 8.33 2.64 -5.20
N PRO A 68 8.79 2.09 -6.33
CA PRO A 68 8.14 2.29 -7.62
C PRO A 68 6.67 1.86 -7.57
N VAL A 69 5.81 2.72 -8.11
CA VAL A 69 4.38 2.44 -8.31
C VAL A 69 4.16 1.95 -9.73
N ARG A 70 3.19 1.05 -9.91
CA ARG A 70 2.75 0.54 -11.21
C ARG A 70 2.36 1.68 -12.16
N THR A 71 2.86 1.65 -13.40
CA THR A 71 2.61 2.74 -14.37
C THR A 71 1.16 2.84 -14.82
N GLU A 72 0.43 1.72 -14.75
CA GLU A 72 -0.99 1.64 -15.07
C GLU A 72 -1.89 2.33 -14.03
N LEU A 73 -1.36 2.65 -12.84
CA LEU A 73 -2.10 3.33 -11.81
C LEU A 73 -2.12 4.84 -12.05
N VAL A 74 -3.07 5.26 -12.88
CA VAL A 74 -3.31 6.67 -13.19
C VAL A 74 -4.53 7.15 -12.40
N ARG A 75 -4.39 8.26 -11.67
CA ARG A 75 -5.49 8.84 -10.89
C ARG A 75 -6.63 9.23 -11.83
N LEU A 76 -7.84 8.78 -11.48
CA LEU A 76 -9.07 9.12 -12.18
C LEU A 76 -9.79 10.26 -11.47
N ASP A 77 -10.75 10.89 -12.16
CA ASP A 77 -11.75 11.68 -11.46
C ASP A 77 -12.52 10.80 -10.48
N ARG A 78 -12.78 11.33 -9.28
CA ARG A 78 -13.42 10.59 -8.18
C ARG A 78 -14.85 10.19 -8.53
N LEU A 79 -15.61 11.07 -9.17
CA LEU A 79 -17.01 10.81 -9.52
C LEU A 79 -17.07 9.71 -10.58
N ASP A 80 -16.20 9.77 -11.59
CA ASP A 80 -16.11 8.73 -12.61
C ASP A 80 -15.71 7.37 -12.03
N ALA A 81 -14.75 7.35 -11.10
CA ALA A 81 -14.36 6.13 -10.40
C ALA A 81 -15.50 5.53 -9.59
N ARG A 82 -16.28 6.37 -8.89
CA ARG A 82 -17.47 5.94 -8.13
C ARG A 82 -18.55 5.38 -9.04
N ARG A 83 -18.86 6.04 -10.16
CA ARG A 83 -19.84 5.57 -11.15
C ARG A 83 -19.48 4.19 -11.70
N LYS A 84 -18.21 3.97 -12.06
CA LYS A 84 -17.72 2.67 -12.55
C LYS A 84 -17.90 1.53 -11.56
N LEU A 85 -17.86 1.84 -10.26
CA LEU A 85 -18.05 0.88 -9.17
C LEU A 85 -19.52 0.81 -8.68
N GLY A 86 -20.45 1.56 -9.29
CA GLY A 86 -21.85 1.61 -8.88
C GLY A 86 -22.08 2.31 -7.53
N LEU A 87 -21.18 3.22 -7.16
CA LEU A 87 -21.18 3.93 -5.88
C LEU A 87 -21.85 5.31 -6.01
N GLN A 88 -22.36 5.83 -4.90
CA GLN A 88 -22.95 7.16 -4.84
C GLN A 88 -21.88 8.25 -4.86
N GLU A 89 -22.15 9.36 -5.55
CA GLU A 89 -21.17 10.41 -5.83
C GLU A 89 -20.77 11.23 -4.60
N ASP A 90 -21.69 11.45 -3.68
CA ASP A 90 -21.57 12.39 -2.56
C ASP A 90 -21.49 11.69 -1.19
N VAL A 91 -21.23 10.38 -1.18
CA VAL A 91 -21.07 9.56 0.02
C VAL A 91 -19.58 9.25 0.26
N PRO A 92 -19.05 9.51 1.47
CA PRO A 92 -17.71 9.10 1.85
C PRO A 92 -17.48 7.61 1.60
N THR A 93 -16.33 7.26 1.02
CA THR A 93 -16.04 5.90 0.57
C THR A 93 -14.84 5.33 1.32
N LEU A 94 -15.07 4.26 2.08
CA LEU A 94 -14.02 3.49 2.72
C LEU A 94 -13.55 2.37 1.79
N LEU A 95 -12.25 2.28 1.51
CA LEU A 95 -11.64 1.12 0.89
C LEU A 95 -11.14 0.16 1.97
N VAL A 96 -11.48 -1.12 1.87
CA VAL A 96 -10.92 -2.17 2.73
C VAL A 96 -10.19 -3.19 1.88
N MET A 97 -8.92 -3.42 2.19
CA MET A 97 -8.10 -4.38 1.44
C MET A 97 -6.98 -5.01 2.26
N GLY A 98 -6.76 -6.31 2.03
CA GLY A 98 -5.70 -7.09 2.68
C GLY A 98 -4.40 -7.27 1.88
N GLY A 99 -4.34 -6.75 0.66
CA GLY A 99 -3.36 -7.14 -0.36
C GLY A 99 -3.89 -8.26 -1.27
N SER A 100 -3.04 -8.79 -2.16
CA SER A 100 -3.46 -9.68 -3.27
C SER A 100 -4.05 -11.03 -2.87
N GLN A 101 -3.93 -11.45 -1.61
CA GLN A 101 -4.51 -12.70 -1.09
C GLN A 101 -5.75 -12.47 -0.22
N GLY A 102 -6.19 -11.21 -0.06
CA GLY A 102 -7.11 -10.83 1.00
C GLY A 102 -6.44 -10.91 2.38
N ALA A 103 -7.13 -10.42 3.41
CA ALA A 103 -6.68 -10.52 4.79
C ALA A 103 -7.86 -10.90 5.68
N SER A 104 -8.02 -12.19 5.96
CA SER A 104 -9.11 -12.69 6.80
C SER A 104 -9.20 -12.00 8.16
N GLY A 105 -8.07 -11.59 8.76
CA GLY A 105 -8.05 -10.78 9.98
C GLY A 105 -8.73 -9.41 9.81
N ILE A 106 -8.45 -8.70 8.71
CA ILE A 106 -9.12 -7.42 8.39
C ILE A 106 -10.59 -7.66 8.07
N ASN A 107 -10.91 -8.68 7.27
CA ASN A 107 -12.28 -9.01 6.90
C ASN A 107 -13.13 -9.26 8.15
N GLN A 108 -12.63 -10.08 9.08
CA GLN A 108 -13.31 -10.37 10.35
C GLN A 108 -13.43 -9.15 11.25
N ALA A 109 -12.37 -8.35 11.37
CA ALA A 109 -12.39 -7.12 12.15
C ALA A 109 -13.46 -6.15 11.64
N LEU A 110 -13.56 -6.01 10.31
CA LEU A 110 -14.55 -5.14 9.69
C LEU A 110 -15.96 -5.72 9.79
N ILE A 111 -16.16 -7.03 9.58
CA ILE A 111 -17.47 -7.68 9.78
C ILE A 111 -17.99 -7.41 11.19
N LYS A 112 -17.11 -7.53 12.20
CA LYS A 112 -17.46 -7.25 13.61
C LYS A 112 -17.71 -5.77 13.88
N SER A 113 -17.24 -4.86 13.02
CA SER A 113 -17.45 -3.42 13.16
C SER A 113 -18.75 -2.94 12.49
N LEU A 114 -19.27 -3.66 11.50
CA LEU A 114 -20.48 -3.28 10.75
C LEU A 114 -21.69 -2.91 11.63
N PRO A 115 -22.05 -3.65 12.70
CA PRO A 115 -23.20 -3.28 13.55
C PRO A 115 -23.06 -1.89 14.17
N PHE A 116 -21.82 -1.46 14.45
CA PHE A 116 -21.51 -0.16 15.06
C PHE A 116 -21.37 0.96 14.02
N LEU A 117 -21.38 0.64 12.73
CA LEU A 117 -21.33 1.58 11.62
C LEU A 117 -22.74 1.92 11.08
N GLN A 118 -23.79 1.28 11.58
CA GLN A 118 -25.17 1.62 11.24
C GLN A 118 -25.44 3.12 11.49
N GLY A 119 -26.23 3.72 10.61
CA GLY A 119 -26.58 5.15 10.63
C GLY A 119 -25.44 6.11 10.24
N LEU A 120 -24.21 5.62 10.00
CA LEU A 120 -23.16 6.45 9.43
C LEU A 120 -23.37 6.55 7.90
N ARG A 121 -23.34 7.78 7.38
CA ARG A 121 -23.37 8.02 5.93
C ARG A 121 -22.04 7.61 5.31
N LEU A 122 -21.93 6.33 4.95
CA LEU A 122 -20.71 5.68 4.46
C LEU A 122 -21.07 4.62 3.41
N GLN A 123 -20.25 4.50 2.38
CA GLN A 123 -20.23 3.35 1.48
C GLN A 123 -18.86 2.68 1.50
N VAL A 124 -18.80 1.39 1.19
CA VAL A 124 -17.57 0.61 1.32
C VAL A 124 -17.19 -0.09 0.03
N ILE A 125 -15.92 -0.03 -0.34
CA ILE A 125 -15.30 -0.94 -1.32
C ILE A 125 -14.55 -1.99 -0.50
N HIS A 126 -15.00 -3.24 -0.51
CA HIS A 126 -14.36 -4.32 0.26
C HIS A 126 -13.76 -5.36 -0.68
N LEU A 127 -12.42 -5.35 -0.78
CA LEU A 127 -11.64 -6.34 -1.50
C LEU A 127 -11.25 -7.49 -0.56
N SER A 128 -12.14 -8.47 -0.43
CA SER A 128 -12.09 -9.49 0.62
C SER A 128 -11.08 -10.60 0.36
N GLY A 129 -10.71 -10.84 -0.91
CA GLY A 129 -10.13 -12.11 -1.33
C GLY A 129 -11.19 -13.19 -1.54
N ALA A 130 -10.89 -14.15 -2.41
CA ALA A 130 -11.85 -15.17 -2.86
C ALA A 130 -12.38 -16.07 -1.73
N ARG A 131 -11.58 -16.27 -0.67
CA ARG A 131 -11.96 -17.13 0.46
C ARG A 131 -13.16 -16.57 1.23
N ASP A 132 -13.16 -15.26 1.47
CA ASP A 132 -14.08 -14.64 2.43
C ASP A 132 -15.19 -13.83 1.74
N GLU A 133 -15.22 -13.76 0.41
CA GLU A 133 -16.15 -12.92 -0.36
C GLU A 133 -17.62 -13.14 0.01
N ARG A 134 -18.06 -14.40 0.07
CA ARG A 134 -19.43 -14.74 0.45
C ARG A 134 -19.75 -14.33 1.89
N LEU A 135 -18.85 -14.64 2.82
CA LEU A 135 -18.99 -14.28 4.23
C LEU A 135 -19.12 -12.77 4.40
N VAL A 136 -18.26 -12.01 3.71
CA VAL A 136 -18.29 -10.55 3.72
C VAL A 136 -19.63 -10.05 3.16
N SER A 137 -20.02 -10.51 1.96
CA SER A 137 -21.29 -10.11 1.32
C SER A 137 -22.52 -10.34 2.20
N ASP A 138 -22.63 -11.50 2.81
CA ASP A 138 -23.78 -11.83 3.65
C ASP A 138 -23.86 -10.94 4.90
N ASN A 139 -22.71 -10.56 5.47
CA ASN A 139 -22.67 -9.65 6.62
C ASN A 139 -23.01 -8.20 6.26
N TYR A 140 -22.55 -7.68 5.11
CA TYR A 140 -22.98 -6.36 4.65
C TYR A 140 -24.48 -6.29 4.38
N ARG A 141 -25.04 -7.33 3.75
CA ARG A 141 -26.48 -7.42 3.48
C ARG A 141 -27.29 -7.44 4.78
N ARG A 142 -26.83 -8.21 5.77
CA ARG A 142 -27.47 -8.31 7.09
C ARG A 142 -27.50 -6.98 7.84
N GLU A 143 -26.43 -6.18 7.71
CA GLU A 143 -26.30 -4.89 8.38
C GLU A 143 -26.82 -3.71 7.55
N ASN A 144 -27.33 -3.97 6.34
CA ASN A 144 -27.85 -2.98 5.40
C ASN A 144 -26.89 -1.81 5.10
N ILE A 145 -25.60 -2.12 4.92
CA ILE A 145 -24.55 -1.14 4.55
C ILE A 145 -24.26 -1.26 3.06
N SER A 146 -24.33 -0.14 2.34
CA SER A 146 -24.00 -0.07 0.92
C SER A 146 -22.53 -0.38 0.68
N ALA A 147 -22.25 -1.42 -0.13
CA ALA A 147 -20.89 -1.81 -0.43
C ALA A 147 -20.72 -2.43 -1.82
N TYR A 148 -19.61 -2.09 -2.46
CA TYR A 148 -19.04 -2.88 -3.56
C TYR A 148 -18.14 -3.96 -2.96
N ILE A 149 -18.47 -5.22 -3.18
CA ILE A 149 -17.77 -6.36 -2.60
C ILE A 149 -17.24 -7.22 -3.74
N ALA A 150 -15.94 -7.50 -3.70
CA ALA A 150 -15.29 -8.34 -4.68
C ALA A 150 -14.11 -9.11 -4.06
N ALA A 151 -13.86 -10.32 -4.55
CA ALA A 151 -12.64 -11.05 -4.21
C ALA A 151 -11.38 -10.26 -4.59
N PHE A 152 -11.37 -9.65 -5.78
CA PHE A 152 -10.27 -8.87 -6.30
C PHE A 152 -10.76 -7.84 -7.32
N HIS A 153 -10.07 -6.70 -7.43
CA HIS A 153 -10.35 -5.69 -8.42
C HIS A 153 -9.08 -5.37 -9.22
N HIS A 154 -9.10 -5.65 -10.53
CA HIS A 154 -7.90 -5.53 -11.37
C HIS A 154 -7.47 -4.08 -11.59
N ARG A 155 -8.43 -3.17 -11.70
CA ARG A 155 -8.22 -1.76 -12.00
C ARG A 155 -8.13 -0.94 -10.72
N MET A 156 -7.11 -1.21 -9.92
CA MET A 156 -6.97 -0.60 -8.59
C MET A 156 -6.97 0.94 -8.61
N GLU A 157 -6.65 1.57 -9.74
CA GLU A 157 -6.81 3.01 -9.91
C GLU A 157 -8.26 3.50 -9.70
N GLU A 158 -9.26 2.66 -10.02
CA GLU A 158 -10.69 2.96 -9.78
C GLU A 158 -10.98 2.93 -8.28
N ALA A 159 -10.56 1.86 -7.59
CA ALA A 159 -10.77 1.73 -6.15
C ALA A 159 -10.05 2.83 -5.35
N TYR A 160 -8.81 3.17 -5.73
CA TYR A 160 -8.04 4.21 -5.06
C TYR A 160 -8.58 5.61 -5.34
N SER A 161 -9.05 5.89 -6.56
CA SER A 161 -9.61 7.22 -6.89
C SER A 161 -11.00 7.44 -6.29
N ALA A 162 -11.79 6.37 -6.11
CA ALA A 162 -13.13 6.45 -5.52
C ALA A 162 -13.11 6.64 -3.98
N ALA A 163 -12.08 6.14 -3.31
CA ALA A 163 -11.97 6.11 -1.86
C ALA A 163 -11.51 7.44 -1.25
N ASP A 164 -11.96 7.72 -0.03
CA ASP A 164 -11.52 8.85 0.78
C ASP A 164 -10.60 8.39 1.93
N VAL A 165 -10.77 7.15 2.38
CA VAL A 165 -10.01 6.54 3.47
C VAL A 165 -9.82 5.05 3.22
N VAL A 166 -8.72 4.47 3.72
CA VAL A 166 -8.44 3.04 3.61
C VAL A 166 -8.33 2.34 4.96
N VAL A 167 -8.81 1.10 5.08
CA VAL A 167 -8.44 0.15 6.14
C VAL A 167 -7.65 -0.97 5.47
N ALA A 168 -6.35 -1.08 5.76
CA ALA A 168 -5.49 -2.03 5.05
C ALA A 168 -4.31 -2.56 5.85
N ARG A 169 -3.69 -3.61 5.30
CA ARG A 169 -2.34 -4.06 5.71
C ARG A 169 -1.29 -3.03 5.31
N ALA A 170 -0.19 -3.00 6.05
CA ALA A 170 0.91 -2.05 5.85
C ALA A 170 2.03 -2.64 4.95
N GLY A 171 1.64 -3.19 3.80
CA GLY A 171 2.57 -3.66 2.78
C GLY A 171 3.24 -2.50 2.04
N ALA A 172 4.55 -2.58 1.78
CA ALA A 172 5.31 -1.47 1.21
C ALA A 172 4.77 -0.98 -0.15
N ALA A 173 4.36 -1.89 -1.03
CA ALA A 173 3.77 -1.54 -2.33
C ALA A 173 2.41 -0.83 -2.17
N SER A 174 1.50 -1.38 -1.35
CA SER A 174 0.20 -0.77 -1.07
C SER A 174 0.36 0.63 -0.47
N LEU A 175 1.28 0.80 0.48
CA LEU A 175 1.55 2.09 1.10
C LEU A 175 2.05 3.12 0.09
N ALA A 176 2.98 2.74 -0.80
CA ALA A 176 3.45 3.61 -1.86
C ALA A 176 2.32 4.02 -2.81
N GLU A 177 1.42 3.09 -3.14
CA GLU A 177 0.20 3.37 -3.91
C GLU A 177 -0.74 4.31 -3.16
N PHE A 178 -0.97 4.10 -1.86
CA PHE A 178 -1.79 5.02 -1.04
C PHE A 178 -1.20 6.43 -1.02
N ALA A 179 0.11 6.57 -0.87
CA ALA A 179 0.76 7.88 -0.91
C ALA A 179 0.59 8.55 -2.30
N ALA A 180 0.76 7.79 -3.39
CA ALA A 180 0.55 8.28 -4.75
C ALA A 180 -0.90 8.71 -5.01
N PHE A 181 -1.88 8.06 -4.38
CA PHE A 181 -3.30 8.41 -4.43
C PHE A 181 -3.77 9.35 -3.32
N SER A 182 -2.85 9.80 -2.45
CA SER A 182 -3.16 10.67 -1.30
C SER A 182 -4.25 10.07 -0.41
N LEU A 183 -4.22 8.75 -0.21
CA LEU A 183 -5.26 7.98 0.47
C LEU A 183 -4.82 7.71 1.92
N PRO A 184 -5.30 8.48 2.91
CA PRO A 184 -5.00 8.23 4.32
C PRO A 184 -5.80 7.02 4.83
N GLY A 185 -5.45 6.51 6.01
CA GLY A 185 -6.16 5.32 6.48
C GLY A 185 -5.89 4.84 7.89
N ILE A 186 -6.50 3.70 8.20
CA ILE A 186 -6.22 2.89 9.38
C ILE A 186 -5.41 1.69 8.90
N LEU A 187 -4.19 1.58 9.39
CA LEU A 187 -3.26 0.51 9.04
C LEU A 187 -3.26 -0.55 10.14
N ILE A 188 -3.52 -1.79 9.75
CA ILE A 188 -3.52 -2.96 10.62
C ILE A 188 -2.40 -3.90 10.15
N PRO A 189 -1.16 -3.76 10.65
CA PRO A 189 -0.03 -4.58 10.21
C PRO A 189 -0.29 -6.08 10.35
N PHE A 190 0.25 -6.87 9.44
CA PHE A 190 0.19 -8.32 9.55
C PHE A 190 1.11 -8.81 10.69
N PRO A 191 0.58 -9.46 11.75
CA PRO A 191 1.34 -9.76 12.97
C PRO A 191 2.46 -10.78 12.77
N TYR A 192 2.37 -11.60 11.71
CA TYR A 192 3.37 -12.63 11.40
C TYR A 192 4.34 -12.20 10.29
N ALA A 193 4.41 -10.90 10.00
CA ALA A 193 5.40 -10.32 9.10
C ALA A 193 6.81 -10.54 9.66
N THR A 194 7.72 -11.16 8.90
CA THR A 194 9.09 -11.42 9.39
C THR A 194 9.77 -10.10 9.75
N ASN A 195 10.46 -10.06 10.90
CA ASN A 195 11.11 -8.85 11.44
C ASN A 195 10.15 -7.68 11.69
N ASP A 196 8.84 -7.93 11.78
CA ASP A 196 7.82 -6.92 12.08
C ASP A 196 7.82 -5.72 11.10
N HIS A 197 8.18 -6.00 9.84
CA HIS A 197 8.39 -4.95 8.84
C HIS A 197 7.11 -4.17 8.51
N GLN A 198 5.93 -4.80 8.59
CA GLN A 198 4.67 -4.09 8.34
C GLN A 198 4.35 -3.08 9.44
N THR A 199 4.65 -3.39 10.70
CA THR A 199 4.41 -2.45 11.81
C THR A 199 5.29 -1.21 11.63
N ARG A 200 6.57 -1.40 11.32
CA ARG A 200 7.50 -0.30 11.03
C ARG A 200 7.04 0.56 9.85
N ASN A 201 6.54 -0.07 8.78
CA ASN A 201 5.98 0.69 7.66
C ASN A 201 4.78 1.53 8.09
N ALA A 202 3.88 0.98 8.91
CA ALA A 202 2.73 1.72 9.41
C ALA A 202 3.11 2.85 10.37
N GLU A 203 4.14 2.66 11.20
CA GLU A 203 4.67 3.68 12.09
C GLU A 203 5.19 4.92 11.34
N ILE A 204 5.76 4.74 10.13
CA ILE A 204 6.19 5.86 9.28
C ILE A 204 4.97 6.73 8.91
N TYR A 205 3.86 6.10 8.49
CA TYR A 205 2.64 6.82 8.14
C TYR A 205 1.97 7.45 9.37
N ALA A 206 1.97 6.74 10.50
CA ALA A 206 1.40 7.23 11.74
C ALA A 206 2.16 8.44 12.30
N ARG A 207 3.50 8.44 12.21
CA ARG A 207 4.36 9.52 12.69
C ARG A 207 4.11 10.85 11.97
N VAL A 208 3.77 10.79 10.68
CA VAL A 208 3.44 11.98 9.90
C VAL A 208 1.93 12.23 9.83
N GLU A 209 1.15 11.54 10.68
CA GLU A 209 -0.31 11.68 10.74
C GLU A 209 -1.01 11.41 9.40
N ALA A 210 -0.45 10.53 8.56
CA ALA A 210 -1.08 10.05 7.34
C ALA A 210 -1.98 8.83 7.59
N ALA A 211 -1.77 8.14 8.72
CA ALA A 211 -2.57 6.99 9.09
C ALA A 211 -2.70 6.80 10.61
N ILE A 212 -3.72 6.06 11.02
CA ILE A 212 -3.86 5.52 12.37
C ILE A 212 -3.32 4.08 12.36
N LEU A 213 -2.36 3.78 13.23
CA LEU A 213 -1.85 2.42 13.43
C LEU A 213 -2.69 1.69 14.48
N LEU A 214 -3.27 0.55 14.13
CA LEU A 214 -3.91 -0.38 15.07
C LEU A 214 -3.24 -1.75 14.99
N LYS A 215 -2.84 -2.33 16.11
CA LYS A 215 -2.34 -3.71 16.13
C LYS A 215 -3.50 -4.68 16.03
N GLU A 216 -3.38 -5.71 15.20
CA GLU A 216 -4.48 -6.68 15.00
C GLU A 216 -4.98 -7.32 16.30
N SER A 217 -4.10 -7.56 17.28
CA SER A 217 -4.46 -8.10 18.61
C SER A 217 -5.34 -7.15 19.44
N GLU A 218 -5.31 -5.86 19.14
CA GLU A 218 -6.04 -4.81 19.85
C GLU A 218 -7.33 -4.42 19.13
N VAL A 219 -7.52 -4.88 17.88
CA VAL A 219 -8.67 -4.50 17.05
C VAL A 219 -9.92 -5.26 17.50
N SER A 220 -10.84 -4.54 18.17
CA SER A 220 -12.24 -4.94 18.33
C SER A 220 -13.12 -4.29 17.26
N GLY A 221 -14.30 -4.87 17.03
CA GLY A 221 -15.28 -4.29 16.10
C GLY A 221 -15.70 -2.88 16.48
N GLU A 222 -15.92 -2.64 17.78
CA GLU A 222 -16.27 -1.33 18.33
C GLU A 222 -15.14 -0.31 18.17
N LEU A 223 -13.89 -0.69 18.50
CA LEU A 223 -12.73 0.19 18.33
C LEU A 223 -12.55 0.60 16.87
N LEU A 224 -12.64 -0.36 15.94
CA LEU A 224 -12.49 -0.09 14.52
C LEU A 224 -13.62 0.81 14.01
N ALA A 225 -14.87 0.52 14.37
CA ALA A 225 -16.02 1.33 13.97
C ALA A 225 -15.90 2.77 14.49
N ARG A 226 -15.48 2.94 15.75
CA ARG A 226 -15.23 4.25 16.34
C ARG A 226 -14.17 5.02 15.56
N LYS A 227 -13.03 4.39 15.23
CA LYS A 227 -11.97 5.04 14.42
C LYS A 227 -12.42 5.40 13.02
N ILE A 228 -13.20 4.54 12.35
CA ILE A 228 -13.79 4.86 11.05
C ILE A 228 -14.73 6.07 11.19
N ARG A 229 -15.62 6.05 12.19
CA ARG A 229 -16.59 7.13 12.45
C ARG A 229 -15.89 8.46 12.74
N GLU A 230 -14.86 8.47 13.60
CA GLU A 230 -14.03 9.64 13.88
C GLU A 230 -13.45 10.28 12.60
N LEU A 231 -13.02 9.47 11.61
CA LEU A 231 -12.46 9.99 10.36
C LEU A 231 -13.53 10.44 9.37
N ILE A 232 -14.63 9.70 9.24
CA ILE A 232 -15.71 10.02 8.29
C ILE A 232 -16.48 11.27 8.70
N GLN A 233 -16.60 11.53 10.01
CA GLN A 233 -17.30 12.69 10.55
C GLN A 233 -16.41 13.94 10.68
N ASP A 234 -15.12 13.84 10.36
CA ASP A 234 -14.16 14.95 10.42
C ASP A 234 -13.44 15.12 9.06
N PRO A 235 -14.10 15.79 8.08
CA PRO A 235 -13.55 15.97 6.74
C PRO A 235 -12.24 16.78 6.73
N GLU A 236 -12.08 17.74 7.64
CA GLU A 236 -10.88 18.57 7.74
C GLU A 236 -9.68 17.73 8.15
N ARG A 237 -9.84 16.90 9.19
CA ARG A 237 -8.80 15.95 9.59
C ARG A 237 -8.48 14.98 8.47
N LEU A 238 -9.50 14.44 7.80
CA LEU A 238 -9.27 13.50 6.69
C LEU A 238 -8.49 14.15 5.55
N GLN A 239 -8.79 15.40 5.21
CA GLN A 239 -8.04 16.18 4.22
C GLN A 239 -6.60 16.42 4.66
N GLN A 240 -6.36 16.77 5.93
CA GLN A 240 -5.00 16.96 6.44
C GLN A 240 -4.19 15.66 6.39
N MET A 241 -4.80 14.53 6.74
CA MET A 241 -4.17 13.21 6.62
C MET A 241 -3.84 12.87 5.16
N ALA A 242 -4.73 13.21 4.21
CA ALA A 242 -4.51 12.99 2.79
C ALA A 242 -3.32 13.81 2.25
N VAL A 243 -3.21 15.08 2.66
CA VAL A 243 -2.06 15.94 2.35
C VAL A 243 -0.78 15.33 2.91
N ASN A 244 -0.78 14.89 4.16
CA ASN A 244 0.37 14.25 4.78
C ASN A 244 0.76 12.95 4.06
N CYS A 245 -0.22 12.13 3.68
CA CYS A 245 -0.02 10.89 2.92
C CYS A 245 0.65 11.17 1.57
N SER A 246 0.22 12.22 0.86
CA SER A 246 0.80 12.59 -0.44
C SER A 246 2.30 12.94 -0.38
N ARG A 247 2.77 13.47 0.76
CA ARG A 247 4.17 13.86 0.96
C ARG A 247 5.11 12.66 1.11
N LEU A 248 4.55 11.47 1.36
CA LEU A 248 5.33 10.23 1.48
C LEU A 248 5.64 9.59 0.12
N ALA A 249 5.03 10.04 -0.98
CA ALA A 249 5.31 9.53 -2.33
C ALA A 249 6.47 10.31 -2.97
N PRO A 250 7.64 9.69 -3.18
CA PRO A 250 8.73 10.36 -3.89
C PRO A 250 8.35 10.54 -5.36
N LYS A 251 8.58 11.74 -5.90
CA LYS A 251 8.44 11.97 -7.34
C LYS A 251 9.42 11.08 -8.11
N ASP A 252 8.89 10.35 -9.09
CA ASP A 252 9.63 9.49 -10.01
C ASP A 252 10.53 8.44 -9.32
N ALA A 253 9.94 7.62 -8.45
CA ALA A 253 10.66 6.55 -7.77
C ALA A 253 11.29 5.53 -8.75
N ALA A 254 10.63 5.26 -9.88
CA ALA A 254 11.15 4.35 -10.90
C ALA A 254 12.39 4.92 -11.60
N GLY A 255 12.36 6.20 -12.01
CA GLY A 255 13.52 6.87 -12.59
C GLY A 255 14.68 6.97 -11.61
N ARG A 256 14.41 7.29 -10.33
CA ARG A 256 15.43 7.29 -9.27
C ARG A 256 16.12 5.93 -9.12
N VAL A 257 15.33 4.84 -9.12
CA VAL A 257 15.90 3.48 -9.10
C VAL A 257 16.80 3.24 -10.31
N ALA A 258 16.37 3.60 -11.52
CA ALA A 258 17.16 3.43 -12.74
C ALA A 258 18.48 4.22 -12.68
N THR A 259 18.41 5.51 -12.32
CA THR A 259 19.60 6.38 -12.18
C THR A 259 20.55 5.87 -11.10
N THR A 260 20.04 5.42 -9.95
CA THR A 260 20.88 4.81 -8.92
C THR A 260 21.51 3.51 -9.42
N MET A 261 20.79 2.67 -10.16
CA MET A 261 21.37 1.46 -10.75
C MET A 261 22.48 1.79 -11.76
N GLU A 262 22.27 2.78 -12.61
CA GLU A 262 23.28 3.28 -13.58
C GLU A 262 24.52 3.78 -12.84
N LYS A 263 24.36 4.65 -11.84
CA LYS A 263 25.46 5.19 -11.00
C LYS A 263 26.41 4.11 -10.48
N TYR A 264 25.89 2.95 -10.06
CA TYR A 264 26.70 1.86 -9.50
C TYR A 264 27.11 0.78 -10.51
N THR A 265 26.65 0.87 -11.76
CA THR A 265 27.02 -0.07 -12.85
C THR A 265 28.01 0.54 -13.85
N THR A 266 28.00 1.86 -14.06
CA THR A 266 29.05 2.53 -14.86
C THR A 266 30.38 2.58 -14.12
N HIS A 267 31.44 2.25 -14.84
CA HIS A 267 32.81 2.03 -14.36
C HIS A 267 33.51 3.26 -13.75
N GLU A 268 32.87 4.43 -13.76
CA GLU A 268 33.45 5.71 -13.30
C GLU A 268 33.50 5.88 -11.78
N ALA A 269 32.76 5.08 -11.00
CA ALA A 269 32.83 5.11 -9.53
C ALA A 269 34.03 4.31 -8.95
N ARG A 270 35.06 4.03 -9.75
CA ARG A 270 36.25 3.24 -9.38
C ARG A 270 37.55 4.06 -9.31
N LEU A 271 37.48 5.39 -9.27
CA LEU A 271 38.63 6.25 -9.01
C LEU A 271 38.54 6.89 -7.62
#